data_AF-A0A7Y5ZIB7-F1
#
_entry.id   AF-A0A7Y5ZIB7-F1
#
_cell.length_a   1.000
_cell.length_b   1.000
_cell.length_c   1.000
_cell.angle_alpha   90.00
_cell.angle_beta   90.00
_cell.angle_gamma   90.00
#
_symmetry.space_group_name_H-M   'P 1'
#
loop_
_entity.id
_entity.type
_entity.pdbx_description
1 polymer ?
#
loop_
_entity_poly.entity_id
_entity_poly.type
_entity_poly.pdbx_seq_one_letter_code
_entity_poly.pdbx_strand_id
1 'polypeptide(L)'
;MTDREQPAAAGARARSLGALVSDLPRLVVDLLKAELTHLKAEFAEKAKYAGVGIGLFAFAAFLLFFAFGTLVAAAILGIAVALPAWAAALIVFGALVVIAVVLALIGARSFKKMDGVAPSQTIASIKQDADALKGLGKYDN
;
A
#
# COMPACT_ATOMS: atom_id res chain seq x y z
N MET A 1 -48.29 -50.33 46.84
CA MET A 1 -46.97 -50.27 47.51
C MET A 1 -45.99 -50.99 46.61
N THR A 2 -45.16 -50.34 45.81
CA THR A 2 -44.27 -49.23 46.15
C THR A 2 -44.02 -48.32 44.95
N ASP A 3 -44.05 -47.02 45.19
CA ASP A 3 -43.53 -45.96 44.33
C ASP A 3 -42.07 -46.21 43.91
N ARG A 4 -41.78 -45.96 42.64
CA ARG A 4 -40.48 -45.44 42.23
C ARG A 4 -40.73 -44.21 41.36
N GLU A 5 -41.06 -43.12 42.03
CA GLU A 5 -40.70 -41.82 41.51
C GLU A 5 -39.19 -41.81 41.29
N GLN A 6 -38.79 -41.36 40.11
CA GLN A 6 -37.41 -41.14 39.74
C GLN A 6 -37.18 -39.62 39.78
N PRO A 7 -36.87 -39.00 40.93
CA PRO A 7 -36.55 -37.59 40.96
C PRO A 7 -35.03 -37.43 40.83
N ALA A 8 -34.55 -37.14 39.63
CA ALA A 8 -33.22 -36.53 39.48
C ALA A 8 -33.11 -35.68 38.21
N ALA A 9 -34.16 -34.93 37.88
CA ALA A 9 -33.98 -33.62 37.26
C ALA A 9 -33.34 -32.67 38.29
N ALA A 10 -32.06 -32.88 38.63
CA ALA A 10 -31.36 -32.08 39.64
C ALA A 10 -29.87 -31.82 39.33
N GLY A 11 -29.45 -31.99 38.07
CA GLY A 11 -28.14 -31.52 37.59
C GLY A 11 -28.17 -30.13 36.95
N ALA A 12 -29.35 -29.62 36.59
CA ALA A 12 -29.53 -28.31 35.97
C ALA A 12 -29.57 -27.16 37.00
N ARG A 13 -28.85 -27.27 38.12
CA ARG A 13 -28.72 -26.19 39.11
C ARG A 13 -27.76 -25.15 38.54
N ALA A 14 -28.36 -24.15 37.89
CA ALA A 14 -27.88 -22.78 37.74
C ALA A 14 -26.36 -22.62 37.66
N ARG A 15 -25.83 -22.59 36.44
CA ARG A 15 -24.53 -21.94 36.20
C ARG A 15 -24.63 -20.55 36.82
N SER A 16 -23.85 -20.30 37.87
CA SER A 16 -23.98 -19.07 38.65
C SER A 16 -23.72 -17.86 37.75
N LEU A 17 -24.41 -16.75 37.99
CA LEU A 17 -24.16 -15.50 37.26
C LEU A 17 -22.67 -15.08 37.34
N GLY A 18 -21.99 -15.43 38.43
CA GLY A 18 -20.54 -15.26 38.57
C GLY A 18 -19.71 -16.10 37.60
N ALA A 19 -20.16 -17.30 37.22
CA ALA A 19 -19.50 -18.12 36.20
C ALA A 19 -19.67 -17.54 34.78
N LEU A 20 -20.83 -16.95 34.44
CA LEU A 20 -21.00 -16.27 33.15
C LEU A 20 -20.15 -15.00 33.03
N VAL A 21 -20.03 -14.22 34.11
CA VAL A 21 -19.17 -13.02 34.13
C VAL A 21 -17.69 -13.40 34.05
N SER A 22 -17.29 -14.52 34.65
CA SER A 22 -15.94 -15.07 34.53
C SER A 22 -15.58 -15.53 33.11
N ASP A 23 -16.56 -15.94 32.30
CA ASP A 23 -16.35 -16.47 30.94
C ASP A 23 -16.42 -15.41 29.83
N LEU A 24 -16.99 -14.23 30.09
CA LEU A 24 -17.07 -13.12 29.13
C LEU A 24 -15.72 -12.73 28.49
N PRO A 25 -14.59 -12.62 29.24
CA PRO A 25 -13.30 -12.30 28.65
C PRO A 25 -12.84 -13.35 27.63
N ARG A 26 -13.14 -14.64 27.88
CA ARG A 26 -12.84 -15.72 26.94
C ARG A 26 -13.66 -15.59 25.67
N LEU A 27 -14.96 -15.31 25.80
CA LEU A 27 -15.84 -15.14 24.65
C LEU A 27 -15.41 -13.96 23.75
N VAL A 28 -15.00 -12.85 24.36
CA VAL A 28 -14.47 -11.68 23.62
C VAL A 28 -13.16 -12.03 22.91
N VAL A 29 -12.25 -12.73 23.57
CA VAL A 29 -10.98 -13.18 22.96
C VAL A 29 -11.23 -14.16 21.82
N ASP A 30 -12.17 -15.08 21.96
CA ASP A 30 -12.48 -16.08 20.94
C ASP A 30 -13.21 -15.46 19.74
N LEU A 31 -14.09 -14.48 19.96
CA LEU A 31 -14.70 -13.69 18.90
C LEU A 31 -13.64 -12.88 18.13
N LEU A 32 -12.73 -12.22 18.85
CA LEU A 32 -11.61 -11.48 18.22
C LEU A 32 -10.73 -12.41 17.38
N LYS A 33 -10.41 -13.61 17.88
CA LYS A 33 -9.65 -14.61 17.11
C LYS A 33 -10.40 -15.07 15.87
N ALA A 34 -11.72 -15.27 15.98
CA ALA A 34 -12.56 -15.65 14.84
C ALA A 34 -12.58 -14.53 13.78
N GLU A 35 -12.83 -13.29 14.19
CA GLU A 35 -12.85 -12.13 13.29
C GLU A 35 -11.50 -11.91 12.62
N LEU A 36 -10.39 -12.01 13.37
CA LEU A 36 -9.04 -11.94 12.82
C LEU A 36 -8.75 -13.07 11.83
N THR A 37 -9.28 -14.28 12.07
CA THR A 37 -9.12 -15.41 11.14
C THR A 37 -9.91 -15.17 9.86
N HIS A 38 -11.12 -14.63 9.98
CA HIS A 38 -11.94 -14.23 8.83
C HIS A 38 -11.28 -13.10 8.03
N LEU A 39 -10.81 -12.06 8.72
CA LEU A 39 -10.12 -10.93 8.12
C LEU A 39 -8.84 -11.38 7.42
N LYS A 40 -8.07 -12.28 8.02
CA LYS A 40 -6.87 -12.87 7.40
C LYS A 40 -7.21 -13.62 6.12
N ALA A 41 -8.29 -14.42 6.11
CA ALA A 41 -8.70 -15.16 4.92
C ALA A 41 -9.13 -14.21 3.79
N GLU A 42 -9.98 -13.23 4.10
CA GLU A 42 -10.43 -12.24 3.13
C GLU A 42 -9.28 -11.34 2.64
N PHE A 43 -8.38 -10.93 3.54
CA PHE A 43 -7.21 -10.14 3.18
C PHE A 43 -6.23 -10.93 2.33
N ALA A 44 -6.01 -12.22 2.61
CA ALA A 44 -5.15 -13.09 1.80
C ALA A 44 -5.71 -13.25 0.38
N GLU A 45 -7.03 -13.41 0.25
CA GLU A 45 -7.70 -13.49 -1.04
C GLU A 45 -7.55 -12.17 -1.82
N LYS A 46 -7.88 -11.03 -1.20
CA LYS A 46 -7.69 -9.70 -1.83
C LYS A 46 -6.22 -9.41 -2.15
N ALA A 47 -5.29 -9.79 -1.28
CA ALA A 47 -3.86 -9.60 -1.47
C ALA A 47 -3.33 -10.42 -2.64
N LYS A 48 -3.87 -11.61 -2.91
CA LYS A 48 -3.50 -12.41 -4.08
C LYS A 48 -3.86 -11.69 -5.37
N TYR A 49 -5.10 -11.19 -5.49
CA TYR A 49 -5.53 -10.46 -6.69
C TYR A 49 -4.77 -9.13 -6.85
N ALA A 50 -4.57 -8.40 -5.75
CA ALA A 50 -3.76 -7.18 -5.76
C ALA A 50 -2.30 -7.49 -6.15
N GLY A 51 -1.72 -8.56 -5.63
CA GLY A 51 -0.35 -8.99 -5.93
C GLY A 51 -0.16 -9.40 -7.39
N VAL A 52 -1.10 -10.16 -7.96
CA VAL A 52 -1.10 -10.48 -9.39
C VAL A 52 -1.24 -9.22 -10.23
N GLY A 53 -2.14 -8.31 -9.86
CA GLY A 53 -2.32 -7.03 -10.55
C GLY A 53 -1.04 -6.19 -10.54
N ILE A 54 -0.44 -5.99 -9.37
CA ILE A 54 0.84 -5.27 -9.22
C ILE A 54 1.95 -5.94 -10.02
N GLY A 55 2.04 -7.28 -9.97
CA GLY A 55 3.02 -8.05 -10.74
C GLY A 55 2.86 -7.87 -12.25
N LEU A 56 1.62 -7.94 -12.76
CA LEU A 56 1.31 -7.71 -14.17
C LEU A 56 1.63 -6.28 -14.60
N PHE A 57 1.27 -5.28 -13.80
CA PHE A 57 1.60 -3.87 -14.09
C PHE A 57 3.10 -3.61 -14.07
N ALA A 58 3.83 -4.18 -13.11
CA ALA A 58 5.28 -4.08 -13.04
C ALA A 58 5.94 -4.73 -14.27
N PHE A 59 5.47 -5.91 -14.68
CA PHE A 59 5.98 -6.58 -15.86
C PHE A 59 5.61 -5.85 -17.16
N ALA A 60 4.41 -5.30 -17.26
CA ALA A 60 4.01 -4.46 -18.39
C ALA A 60 4.88 -3.20 -18.48
N ALA A 61 5.14 -2.52 -17.36
CA ALA A 61 6.03 -1.37 -17.29
C ALA A 61 7.47 -1.74 -17.72
N PHE A 62 7.96 -2.91 -17.28
CA PHE A 62 9.25 -3.45 -17.71
C PHE A 62 9.30 -3.66 -19.22
N LEU A 63 8.30 -4.32 -19.82
CA LEU A 63 8.24 -4.52 -21.26
C LEU A 63 8.14 -3.19 -22.03
N LEU A 64 7.32 -2.25 -21.55
CA LEU A 64 7.21 -0.91 -22.15
C LEU A 64 8.52 -0.14 -22.09
N PHE A 65 9.32 -0.31 -21.04
CA PHE A 65 10.65 0.28 -20.96
C PHE A 65 11.58 -0.22 -22.09
N PHE A 66 11.61 -1.53 -22.35
CA PHE A 66 12.36 -2.08 -23.48
C PHE A 66 11.78 -1.66 -24.84
N ALA A 67 10.46 -1.67 -24.98
CA ALA A 67 9.78 -1.22 -26.21
C ALA A 67 10.12 0.24 -26.52
N PHE A 68 10.15 1.10 -25.51
CA PHE A 68 10.58 2.49 -25.64
C PHE A 68 12.05 2.59 -26.06
N GLY A 69 12.95 1.82 -25.45
CA GLY A 69 14.35 1.74 -25.87
C GLY A 69 14.51 1.33 -27.34
N THR A 70 13.71 0.37 -27.80
CA THR A 70 13.67 -0.05 -29.21
C THR A 70 13.18 1.07 -30.13
N LEU A 71 12.17 1.86 -29.73
CA LEU A 71 11.74 3.04 -30.49
C LEU A 71 12.83 4.12 -30.57
N VAL A 72 13.55 4.36 -29.48
CA VAL A 72 14.70 5.28 -29.48
C VAL A 72 15.77 4.78 -30.45
N ALA A 73 16.12 3.50 -30.41
CA ALA A 73 17.08 2.90 -31.35
C ALA A 73 16.60 3.00 -32.80
N ALA A 74 15.33 2.72 -33.08
CA ALA A 74 14.73 2.85 -34.41
C ALA A 74 14.78 4.29 -34.92
N ALA A 75 14.50 5.28 -34.08
CA ALA A 75 14.62 6.69 -34.43
C ALA A 75 16.05 7.08 -34.79
N ILE A 76 17.03 6.63 -33.99
CA ILE A 76 18.45 6.88 -34.27
C ILE A 76 18.84 6.24 -35.60
N LEU A 77 18.52 4.97 -35.81
CA LEU A 77 18.87 4.24 -37.04
C LEU A 77 18.18 4.83 -38.27
N GLY A 78 16.91 5.25 -38.15
CA GLY A 78 16.17 5.90 -39.23
C GLY A 78 16.80 7.23 -39.66
N ILE A 79 17.20 8.06 -38.70
CA ILE A 79 17.92 9.32 -38.99
C ILE A 79 19.33 9.04 -39.51
N ALA A 80 19.98 7.98 -39.02
CA ALA A 80 21.33 7.61 -39.41
C ALA A 80 21.45 7.18 -40.89
N VAL A 81 20.34 6.97 -41.59
CA VAL A 81 20.31 6.79 -43.06
C VAL A 81 20.78 8.06 -43.79
N ALA A 82 20.54 9.24 -43.21
CA ALA A 82 20.86 10.52 -43.84
C ALA A 82 22.14 11.19 -43.29
N LEU A 83 22.60 10.80 -42.10
CA LEU A 83 23.75 11.41 -41.42
C LEU A 83 24.46 10.41 -40.48
N PRO A 84 25.70 10.69 -40.03
CA PRO A 84 26.44 9.76 -39.18
C PRO A 84 25.70 9.39 -37.88
N ALA A 85 25.80 8.13 -37.46
CA ALA A 85 25.07 7.60 -36.31
C ALA A 85 25.27 8.40 -35.02
N TRP A 86 26.46 8.98 -34.79
CA TRP A 86 26.73 9.81 -33.62
C TRP A 86 25.90 11.10 -33.61
N ALA A 87 25.69 11.73 -34.77
CA ALA A 87 24.89 12.95 -34.89
C ALA A 87 23.40 12.62 -34.75
N ALA A 88 22.95 11.49 -35.30
CA ALA A 88 21.57 11.00 -35.13
C ALA A 88 21.25 10.75 -33.65
N ALA A 89 22.18 10.10 -32.93
CA ALA A 89 22.06 9.86 -31.50
C ALA A 89 21.95 11.16 -30.69
N LEU A 90 22.76 12.19 -31.01
CA LEU A 90 22.69 13.49 -30.34
C LEU A 90 21.37 14.22 -30.60
N ILE A 91 20.82 14.14 -31.82
CA ILE A 91 19.51 14.73 -32.14
C ILE A 91 18.39 14.08 -31.33
N VAL A 92 18.34 12.74 -31.32
CA VAL A 92 17.33 12.00 -30.56
C VAL A 92 17.49 12.25 -29.06
N PHE A 93 18.71 12.26 -28.54
CA PHE A 93 18.99 12.62 -27.15
C PHE A 93 18.48 14.03 -26.81
N GLY A 94 18.78 15.02 -27.65
CA GLY A 94 18.32 16.40 -27.45
C GLY A 94 16.79 16.48 -27.39
N ALA A 95 16.09 15.80 -28.31
CA ALA A 95 14.63 15.73 -28.29
C ALA A 95 14.09 15.10 -27.00
N LEU A 96 14.69 13.99 -26.53
CA LEU A 96 14.31 13.33 -25.27
C LEU A 96 14.53 14.23 -24.06
N VAL A 97 15.63 14.98 -24.00
CA VAL A 97 15.91 15.95 -22.92
C VAL A 97 14.84 17.04 -22.89
N VAL A 98 14.45 17.59 -24.04
CA VAL A 98 13.38 18.60 -24.11
C VAL A 98 12.07 18.04 -23.57
N ILE A 99 11.67 16.84 -24.00
CA ILE A 99 10.46 16.17 -23.49
C ILE A 99 10.56 15.94 -21.98
N ALA A 100 11.70 15.44 -21.49
CA ALA A 100 11.92 15.19 -20.07
C ALA A 100 11.80 16.46 -19.22
N VAL A 101 12.38 17.57 -19.67
CA VAL A 101 12.27 18.87 -18.99
C VAL A 101 10.80 19.34 -18.95
N VAL A 102 10.08 19.24 -20.07
CA VAL A 102 8.65 19.62 -20.11
C VAL A 102 7.82 18.77 -19.15
N LEU A 103 8.01 17.45 -19.15
CA LEU A 103 7.33 16.54 -18.23
C LEU A 103 7.69 16.82 -16.77
N ALA A 104 8.97 17.07 -16.46
CA ALA A 104 9.42 17.41 -15.12
C ALA A 104 8.80 18.73 -14.63
N LEU A 105 8.70 19.75 -15.49
CA LEU A 105 8.05 21.02 -15.17
C LEU A 105 6.53 20.84 -14.95
N ILE A 106 5.86 20.03 -15.77
CA ILE A 106 4.44 19.70 -15.57
C ILE A 106 4.25 18.95 -14.25
N GLY A 107 5.05 17.92 -13.99
CA GLY A 107 5.02 17.14 -12.76
C GLY A 107 5.23 18.04 -11.53
N ALA A 108 6.26 18.87 -11.55
CA ALA A 108 6.54 19.83 -10.47
C ALA A 108 5.39 20.80 -10.23
N ARG A 109 4.70 21.26 -11.29
CA ARG A 109 3.50 22.11 -11.16
C ARG A 109 2.32 21.33 -10.59
N SER A 110 2.13 20.06 -10.95
CA SER A 110 1.08 19.21 -10.39
C SER A 110 1.30 18.95 -8.90
N PHE A 111 2.54 18.72 -8.47
CA PHE A 111 2.87 18.60 -7.04
C PHE A 111 2.60 19.87 -6.25
N LYS A 112 2.96 21.05 -6.77
CA LYS A 112 2.65 22.34 -6.13
C LYS A 112 1.14 22.61 -5.99
N LYS A 113 0.30 22.02 -6.85
CA LYS A 113 -1.16 22.11 -6.72
C LYS A 113 -1.73 21.17 -5.65
N MET A 114 -0.97 20.16 -5.23
CA MET A 114 -1.36 19.23 -4.16
C MET A 114 -1.01 19.72 -2.76
N ASP A 115 -0.38 20.88 -2.60
CA ASP A 115 -0.13 21.55 -1.30
C ASP A 115 -1.41 21.80 -0.48
N GLY A 116 -2.61 21.63 -1.08
CA GLY A 116 -3.91 21.70 -0.39
C GLY A 116 -4.59 20.35 -0.08
N VAL A 117 -4.04 19.21 -0.51
CA VAL A 117 -4.67 17.88 -0.34
C VAL A 117 -3.99 17.04 0.74
N ALA A 118 -2.72 17.32 1.03
CA ALA A 118 -2.05 16.67 2.15
C ALA A 118 -2.51 17.31 3.48
N PRO A 119 -2.87 16.52 4.51
CA PRO A 119 -3.22 17.06 5.82
C PRO A 119 -2.04 17.87 6.34
N SER A 120 -2.21 19.18 6.45
CA SER A 120 -1.15 20.12 6.86
C SER A 120 -0.49 19.71 8.18
N GLN A 121 -1.26 19.06 9.06
CA GLN A 121 -0.82 18.52 10.34
C GLN A 121 0.15 17.34 10.18
N THR A 122 -0.09 16.43 9.23
CA THR A 122 0.77 15.27 8.98
C THR A 122 2.09 15.67 8.32
N ILE A 123 2.07 16.68 7.43
CA ILE A 123 3.32 17.23 6.87
C ILE A 123 4.10 17.98 7.95
N ALA A 124 3.41 18.75 8.81
CA ALA A 124 4.05 19.48 9.89
C ALA A 124 4.73 18.54 10.91
N SER A 125 4.07 17.45 11.31
CA SER A 125 4.64 16.47 12.24
C SER A 125 5.86 15.77 11.64
N ILE A 126 5.80 15.33 10.37
CA ILE A 126 6.95 14.70 9.70
C ILE A 126 8.13 15.68 9.57
N LYS A 127 7.86 16.97 9.34
CA LYS A 127 8.89 18.00 9.28
C LYS A 127 9.51 18.25 10.65
N GLN A 128 8.71 18.28 11.71
CA GLN A 128 9.16 18.42 13.09
C GLN A 128 10.01 17.22 13.53
N ASP A 129 9.59 16.01 13.16
CA ASP A 129 10.35 14.77 13.39
C ASP A 129 11.68 14.77 12.61
N ALA A 130 11.67 15.22 11.36
CA ALA A 130 12.89 15.34 10.55
C ALA A 130 13.85 16.42 11.08
N ASP A 131 13.33 17.53 11.59
CA ASP A 131 14.12 18.61 12.19
C ASP A 131 14.68 18.18 13.56
N ALA A 132 13.94 17.38 14.34
CA ALA A 132 14.41 16.76 15.57
C ALA A 132 15.55 15.76 15.30
N LEU A 133 15.43 14.92 14.27
CA LEU A 133 16.50 13.99 13.85
C LEU A 133 17.75 14.71 13.33
N LYS A 134 17.59 15.93 12.80
CA LYS A 134 18.70 16.80 12.38
C LYS A 134 19.28 17.64 13.52
N GLY A 135 18.75 17.50 14.74
CA GLY A 135 19.21 18.27 15.90
C GLY A 135 18.84 19.76 15.86
N LEU A 136 17.89 20.16 15.01
CA LEU A 136 17.39 21.54 14.89
C LEU A 136 16.14 21.79 15.74
N GLY A 137 15.75 20.84 16.59
CA GLY A 137 14.61 20.98 17.49
C GLY A 137 14.80 22.12 18.48
N LYS A 138 13.97 23.16 18.39
CA LYS A 138 13.85 24.19 19.42
C LYS A 138 13.30 23.55 20.68
N TYR A 139 14.15 23.39 21.69
CA TYR A 139 13.71 23.21 23.06
C TYR A 139 13.36 24.60 23.59
N ASP A 140 12.07 24.90 23.74
CA ASP A 140 11.65 26.02 24.57
C ASP A 140 12.06 25.70 26.01
N ASN A 141 12.90 26.55 26.59
CA ASN A 141 13.27 26.54 28.01
C ASN A 141 12.29 27.40 28.80
#